data_AF-A0A957R5Y9-F1
#
_entry.id   AF-A0A957R5Y9-F1
#
_cell.length_a   1.000
_cell.length_b   1.000
_cell.length_c   1.000
_cell.angle_alpha   90.00
_cell.angle_beta   90.00
_cell.angle_gamma   90.00
#
_symmetry.space_group_name_H-M   'P 1'
#
loop_
_entity.id
_entity.type
_entity.pdbx_description
1 polymer ?
#
loop_
_entity_poly.entity_id
_entity_poly.type
_entity_poly.pdbx_seq_one_letter_code
_entity_poly.pdbx_strand_id
1 'polypeptide(L)'
;MITREQIAQAVQEKLEPLQFVNAYWEAGSASFGRADEFSDIDLVIDVADGHVDETVTAVEEALTALSPIAHKYELPRPTWHGHYQAFLRLRDTNKFLLIDYVIIEHSNKNKFLEPQLHGTPLVYFDRAEVVQAPAFDEEAHQISLRNTLLDLQARFPLFVDFAEKELLRGRPMDALAFYNAFQIRPLITLLRMKYDPHRYSFGQRYLYHYLPEGDVARLERLTFVGSAAELQEKIVEATEWCKELMEELGN
;
A
#
# COMPACT_ATOMS: atom_id res chain seq x y z
N MET A 1 -13.69 10.46 21.93
CA MET A 1 -13.51 10.15 20.49
C MET A 1 -13.56 8.63 20.36
N ILE A 2 -14.16 8.15 19.28
CA ILE A 2 -14.23 6.72 18.96
C ILE A 2 -12.83 6.22 18.60
N THR A 3 -12.45 5.08 19.16
CA THR A 3 -11.15 4.42 18.91
C THR A 3 -11.24 3.33 17.85
N ARG A 4 -10.08 2.86 17.41
CA ARG A 4 -9.93 1.76 16.46
C ARG A 4 -10.55 0.46 17.01
N GLU A 5 -10.30 0.19 18.28
CA GLU A 5 -10.79 -0.99 18.99
C GLU A 5 -12.32 -0.97 19.13
N GLN A 6 -12.91 0.20 19.40
CA GLN A 6 -14.36 0.36 19.46
C GLN A 6 -15.03 0.12 18.10
N ILE A 7 -14.42 0.59 17.01
CA ILE A 7 -14.89 0.32 15.64
C ILE A 7 -14.84 -1.18 15.36
N ALA A 8 -13.69 -1.81 15.60
CA ALA A 8 -13.50 -3.21 15.31
C ALA A 8 -14.49 -4.09 16.10
N GLN A 9 -14.68 -3.79 17.38
CA GLN A 9 -15.62 -4.50 18.24
C GLN A 9 -17.07 -4.33 17.78
N ALA A 10 -17.50 -3.10 17.45
CA ALA A 10 -18.87 -2.87 16.99
C ALA A 10 -19.17 -3.61 15.68
N VAL A 11 -18.20 -3.64 14.76
CA VAL A 11 -18.32 -4.41 13.51
C VAL A 11 -18.32 -5.91 13.82
N GLN A 12 -17.45 -6.40 14.71
CA GLN A 12 -17.46 -7.80 15.13
C GLN A 12 -18.83 -8.22 15.69
N GLU A 13 -19.35 -7.49 16.68
CA GLU A 13 -20.63 -7.81 17.35
C GLU A 13 -21.80 -7.86 16.36
N LYS A 14 -21.74 -7.05 15.30
CA LYS A 14 -22.76 -7.02 14.24
C LYS A 14 -22.61 -8.16 13.23
N LEU A 15 -21.37 -8.51 12.86
CA LEU A 15 -21.09 -9.51 11.84
C LEU A 15 -21.09 -10.94 12.37
N GLU A 16 -20.67 -11.15 13.62
CA GLU A 16 -20.52 -12.47 14.20
C GLU A 16 -21.84 -13.28 14.19
N PRO A 17 -23.03 -12.73 14.44
CA PRO A 17 -24.28 -13.50 14.33
C PRO A 17 -24.66 -13.92 12.89
N LEU A 18 -24.07 -13.32 11.85
CA LEU A 18 -24.43 -13.54 10.46
C LEU A 18 -23.74 -14.81 9.91
N GLN A 19 -24.52 -15.84 9.60
CA GLN A 19 -23.99 -17.14 9.18
C GLN A 19 -23.27 -17.11 7.83
N PHE A 20 -23.56 -16.13 6.97
CA PHE A 20 -22.87 -15.96 5.70
C PHE A 20 -21.51 -15.25 5.83
N VAL A 21 -21.16 -14.74 7.02
CA VAL A 21 -19.83 -14.16 7.26
C VAL A 21 -18.91 -15.25 7.80
N ASN A 22 -17.89 -15.59 7.03
CA ASN A 22 -16.99 -16.71 7.31
C ASN A 22 -15.85 -16.29 8.24
N ALA A 23 -15.27 -15.11 8.01
CA ALA A 23 -14.15 -14.59 8.77
C ALA A 23 -14.10 -13.06 8.78
N TYR A 24 -13.47 -12.51 9.81
CA TYR A 24 -13.24 -11.08 9.98
C TYR A 24 -11.89 -10.84 10.66
N TRP A 25 -11.04 -10.02 10.04
CA TRP A 25 -9.70 -9.69 10.53
C TRP A 25 -9.29 -8.26 10.20
N GLU A 26 -8.27 -7.76 10.90
CA GLU A 26 -7.58 -6.51 10.59
C GLU A 26 -6.30 -6.81 9.79
N ALA A 27 -6.08 -6.04 8.73
CA ALA A 27 -4.90 -6.10 7.88
C ALA A 27 -3.96 -4.89 8.15
N GLY A 28 -3.17 -4.51 7.14
CA GLY A 28 -2.40 -3.26 7.16
C GLY A 28 -1.40 -3.16 8.32
N SER A 29 -1.37 -2.00 8.97
CA SER A 29 -0.39 -1.71 10.04
C SER A 29 -0.52 -2.66 11.25
N ALA A 30 -1.73 -3.14 11.53
CA ALA A 30 -1.99 -4.12 12.60
C ALA A 30 -1.29 -5.45 12.32
N SER A 31 -1.27 -5.89 11.05
CA SER A 31 -0.60 -7.14 10.67
C SER A 31 0.91 -7.13 10.89
N PHE A 32 1.51 -5.95 11.05
CA PHE A 32 2.94 -5.80 11.33
C PHE A 32 3.21 -5.45 12.80
N GLY A 33 2.18 -5.30 13.64
CA GLY A 33 2.31 -4.78 14.99
C GLY A 33 2.80 -3.33 15.04
N ARG A 34 2.47 -2.53 14.02
CA ARG A 34 2.94 -1.15 13.82
C ARG A 34 1.85 -0.09 13.92
N ALA A 35 0.62 -0.50 14.23
CA ALA A 35 -0.49 0.44 14.39
C ALA A 35 -0.20 1.43 15.54
N ASP A 36 -0.45 2.70 15.29
CA ASP A 36 -0.24 3.83 16.19
C ASP A 36 -1.40 4.84 16.14
N GLU A 37 -1.25 6.01 16.78
CA GLU A 37 -2.29 7.05 16.82
C GLU A 37 -2.59 7.73 15.47
N PHE A 38 -1.72 7.52 14.47
CA PHE A 38 -1.85 8.05 13.11
C PHE A 38 -2.34 7.02 12.12
N SER A 39 -2.50 5.76 12.55
CA SER A 39 -2.93 4.66 11.72
C SER A 39 -4.43 4.72 11.45
N ASP A 40 -4.80 4.30 10.24
CA ASP A 40 -6.14 3.90 9.87
C ASP A 40 -6.47 2.49 10.41
N ILE A 41 -7.64 2.00 10.05
CA ILE A 41 -8.06 0.62 10.31
C ILE A 41 -8.44 -0.07 9.00
N ASP A 42 -7.78 -1.20 8.73
CA ASP A 42 -8.00 -2.03 7.55
C ASP A 42 -8.84 -3.25 7.93
N LEU A 43 -10.15 -3.17 7.75
CA LEU A 43 -11.10 -4.24 8.06
C LEU A 43 -11.31 -5.14 6.85
N VAL A 44 -11.05 -6.44 7.00
CA VAL A 44 -11.25 -7.41 5.92
C VAL A 44 -12.24 -8.47 6.34
N ILE A 45 -13.25 -8.69 5.50
CA ILE A 45 -14.39 -9.55 5.80
C ILE A 45 -14.55 -10.56 4.66
N ASP A 46 -14.53 -11.84 4.99
CA ASP A 46 -14.84 -12.93 4.05
C ASP A 46 -16.30 -13.34 4.21
N VAL A 47 -17.02 -13.41 3.08
CA VAL A 47 -18.46 -13.70 3.07
C VAL A 47 -18.82 -14.70 1.99
N ALA A 48 -19.86 -15.48 2.21
CA ALA A 48 -20.43 -16.32 1.17
C ALA A 48 -20.80 -15.50 -0.08
N ASP A 49 -20.55 -16.05 -1.26
CA ASP A 49 -20.82 -15.41 -2.55
C ASP A 49 -22.26 -14.88 -2.63
N GLY A 50 -22.41 -13.67 -3.15
CA GLY A 50 -23.70 -12.98 -3.25
C GLY A 50 -24.13 -12.21 -1.99
N HIS A 51 -23.36 -12.22 -0.90
CA HIS A 51 -23.69 -11.52 0.36
C HIS A 51 -22.92 -10.21 0.61
N VAL A 52 -22.31 -9.64 -0.43
CA VAL A 52 -21.52 -8.39 -0.31
C VAL A 52 -22.39 -7.24 0.18
N ASP A 53 -23.55 -7.01 -0.43
CA ASP A 53 -24.38 -5.84 -0.13
C ASP A 53 -25.08 -5.93 1.25
N GLU A 54 -25.49 -7.12 1.69
CA GLU A 54 -25.96 -7.32 3.07
C GLU A 54 -24.85 -7.04 4.10
N THR A 55 -23.61 -7.40 3.77
CA THR A 55 -22.45 -7.15 4.62
C THR A 55 -22.12 -5.67 4.68
N VAL A 56 -22.16 -4.95 3.55
CA VAL A 56 -22.02 -3.48 3.52
C VAL A 56 -23.05 -2.83 4.44
N THR A 57 -24.30 -3.24 4.33
CA THR A 57 -25.39 -2.72 5.18
C THR A 57 -25.10 -2.98 6.66
N ALA A 58 -24.70 -4.21 7.02
CA ALA A 58 -24.38 -4.56 8.39
C ALA A 58 -23.21 -3.73 8.96
N VAL A 59 -22.11 -3.59 8.21
CA VAL A 59 -20.95 -2.78 8.61
C VAL A 59 -21.36 -1.33 8.82
N GLU A 60 -22.06 -0.72 7.86
CA GLU A 60 -22.45 0.70 7.96
C GLU A 60 -23.46 0.96 9.10
N GLU A 61 -24.35 0.02 9.39
CA GLU A 61 -25.22 0.08 10.57
C GLU A 61 -24.42 0.06 11.87
N ALA A 62 -23.43 -0.84 12.00
CA ALA A 62 -22.57 -0.91 13.18
C ALA A 62 -21.78 0.40 13.38
N LEU A 63 -21.21 0.92 12.30
CA LEU A 63 -20.44 2.16 12.31
C LEU A 63 -21.31 3.37 12.64
N THR A 64 -22.50 3.46 12.05
CA THR A 64 -23.46 4.55 12.30
C THR A 64 -23.97 4.55 13.74
N ALA A 65 -24.09 3.37 14.37
CA ALA A 65 -24.46 3.24 15.77
C ALA A 65 -23.40 3.82 16.72
N LEU A 66 -22.12 3.81 16.33
CA LEU A 66 -21.05 4.48 17.09
C LEU A 66 -21.08 6.00 16.87
N SER A 67 -21.15 6.44 15.62
CA SER A 67 -21.22 7.85 15.23
C SER A 67 -21.73 7.99 13.80
N PRO A 68 -22.38 9.12 13.45
CA PRO A 68 -22.70 9.41 12.06
C PRO A 68 -21.47 9.31 11.15
N ILE A 69 -21.67 8.72 9.98
CA ILE A 69 -20.69 8.70 8.89
C ILE A 69 -20.58 10.12 8.34
N ALA A 70 -19.39 10.73 8.46
CA ALA A 70 -19.12 12.07 7.93
C ALA A 70 -18.83 12.02 6.43
N HIS A 71 -18.06 11.02 5.99
CA HIS A 71 -17.69 10.83 4.59
C HIS A 71 -17.64 9.34 4.25
N LYS A 72 -18.08 9.01 3.04
CA LYS A 72 -17.94 7.70 2.40
C LYS A 72 -17.40 7.87 0.99
N TYR A 73 -16.44 7.04 0.63
CA TYR A 73 -15.99 6.87 -0.74
C TYR A 73 -15.94 5.38 -1.07
N GLU A 74 -16.84 4.94 -1.96
CA GLU A 74 -16.90 3.57 -2.46
C GLU A 74 -16.11 3.47 -3.77
N LEU A 75 -15.27 2.44 -3.90
CA LEU A 75 -14.56 2.21 -5.16
C LEU A 75 -15.51 1.71 -6.26
N PRO A 76 -15.30 2.10 -7.53
CA PRO A 76 -16.09 1.57 -8.65
C PRO A 76 -16.04 0.05 -8.72
N ARG A 77 -17.18 -0.59 -8.99
CA ARG A 77 -17.29 -2.04 -9.14
C ARG A 77 -17.32 -2.43 -10.64
N PRO A 78 -16.59 -3.48 -11.07
CA PRO A 78 -15.61 -4.22 -10.28
C PRO A 78 -14.36 -3.38 -9.99
N THR A 79 -13.79 -3.55 -8.80
CA THR A 79 -12.48 -2.97 -8.45
C THR A 79 -11.36 -3.75 -9.15
N TRP A 80 -10.16 -3.17 -9.25
CA TRP A 80 -9.03 -3.83 -9.92
C TRP A 80 -8.57 -5.12 -9.24
N HIS A 81 -8.83 -5.27 -7.94
CA HIS A 81 -8.54 -6.49 -7.17
C HIS A 81 -9.75 -7.44 -7.07
N GLY A 82 -10.92 -7.05 -7.59
CA GLY A 82 -12.11 -7.90 -7.63
C GLY A 82 -12.85 -8.04 -6.29
N HIS A 83 -12.69 -7.11 -5.36
CA HIS A 83 -13.40 -7.09 -4.07
C HIS A 83 -14.21 -5.81 -3.91
N TYR A 84 -15.23 -5.85 -3.06
CA TYR A 84 -15.82 -4.60 -2.60
C TYR A 84 -14.82 -3.87 -1.70
N GLN A 85 -14.71 -2.56 -1.84
CA GLN A 85 -13.93 -1.73 -0.93
C GLN A 85 -14.55 -0.34 -0.80
N ALA A 86 -14.58 0.17 0.42
CA ALA A 86 -14.95 1.54 0.70
C ALA A 86 -14.15 2.14 1.85
N PHE A 87 -13.98 3.47 1.77
CA PHE A 87 -13.32 4.28 2.78
C PHE A 87 -14.36 5.13 3.51
N LEU A 88 -14.30 5.14 4.83
CA LEU A 88 -15.22 5.85 5.71
C LEU A 88 -14.47 6.71 6.71
N ARG A 89 -15.09 7.82 7.09
CA ARG A 89 -14.71 8.58 8.28
C ARG A 89 -15.97 8.85 9.10
N LEU A 90 -15.90 8.55 10.40
CA LEU A 90 -16.96 8.91 11.34
C LEU A 90 -16.76 10.33 11.86
N ARG A 91 -17.84 11.00 12.24
CA ARG A 91 -17.79 12.37 12.78
C ARG A 91 -16.94 12.45 14.06
N ASP A 92 -17.08 11.47 14.95
CA ASP A 92 -16.53 11.54 16.30
C ASP A 92 -15.22 10.72 16.48
N THR A 93 -14.43 10.53 15.41
CA THR A 93 -13.08 9.90 15.42
C THR A 93 -11.94 10.91 15.30
N ASN A 94 -10.70 10.47 15.57
CA ASN A 94 -9.50 11.22 15.18
C ASN A 94 -9.48 11.43 13.65
N LYS A 95 -9.05 12.60 13.18
CA LYS A 95 -8.93 12.93 11.74
C LYS A 95 -8.05 11.96 10.94
N PHE A 96 -7.12 11.27 11.60
CA PHE A 96 -6.24 10.28 10.97
C PHE A 96 -6.85 8.88 10.92
N LEU A 97 -7.85 8.58 11.74
CA LEU A 97 -8.52 7.28 11.77
C LEU A 97 -9.53 7.18 10.61
N LEU A 98 -9.01 6.83 9.44
CA LEU A 98 -9.80 6.36 8.30
C LEU A 98 -10.20 4.91 8.54
N ILE A 99 -11.39 4.52 8.09
CA ILE A 99 -11.83 3.13 8.06
C ILE A 99 -11.75 2.69 6.61
N ASP A 100 -10.81 1.81 6.28
CA ASP A 100 -10.77 1.06 5.03
C ASP A 100 -11.41 -0.30 5.30
N TYR A 101 -12.49 -0.64 4.60
CA TYR A 101 -13.05 -1.98 4.71
C TYR A 101 -13.26 -2.64 3.36
N VAL A 102 -12.82 -3.90 3.30
CA VAL A 102 -12.86 -4.76 2.12
C VAL A 102 -13.75 -5.95 2.42
N ILE A 103 -14.68 -6.25 1.50
CA ILE A 103 -15.52 -7.44 1.57
C ILE A 103 -15.17 -8.34 0.40
N ILE A 104 -14.78 -9.58 0.74
CA ILE A 104 -14.27 -10.58 -0.18
C ILE A 104 -15.27 -11.72 -0.27
N GLU A 105 -15.74 -12.01 -1.48
CA GLU A 105 -16.52 -13.23 -1.72
C GLU A 105 -15.65 -14.47 -1.49
N HIS A 106 -16.25 -15.48 -0.86
CA HIS A 106 -15.55 -16.67 -0.37
C HIS A 106 -14.80 -17.39 -1.50
N SER A 107 -15.40 -17.48 -2.68
CA SER A 107 -14.78 -18.12 -3.85
C SER A 107 -13.53 -17.41 -4.39
N ASN A 108 -13.30 -16.14 -4.02
CA ASN A 108 -12.14 -15.38 -4.49
C ASN A 108 -10.87 -15.84 -3.75
N LYS A 109 -9.86 -16.28 -4.49
CA LYS A 109 -8.61 -16.80 -3.91
C LYS A 109 -7.70 -15.73 -3.33
N ASN A 110 -7.80 -14.50 -3.81
CA ASN A 110 -6.98 -13.41 -3.31
C ASN A 110 -7.56 -12.91 -1.98
N LYS A 111 -6.92 -13.28 -0.87
CA LYS A 111 -7.32 -12.87 0.48
C LYS A 111 -6.33 -11.90 1.14
N PHE A 112 -5.23 -11.55 0.46
CA PHE A 112 -4.13 -10.73 0.99
C PHE A 112 -3.50 -11.32 2.26
N LEU A 113 -3.21 -12.63 2.24
CA LEU A 113 -2.76 -13.37 3.43
C LEU A 113 -1.30 -13.82 3.37
N GLU A 114 -0.59 -13.56 2.26
CA GLU A 114 0.84 -13.83 2.09
C GLU A 114 1.64 -13.06 3.15
N PRO A 115 2.21 -13.72 4.18
CA PRO A 115 2.82 -12.99 5.30
C PRO A 115 4.04 -12.15 4.90
N GLN A 116 4.75 -12.59 3.84
CA GLN A 116 5.87 -11.88 3.24
C GLN A 116 5.45 -10.50 2.72
N LEU A 117 4.21 -10.33 2.27
CA LEU A 117 3.70 -9.08 1.73
C LEU A 117 2.87 -8.31 2.76
N HIS A 118 2.03 -9.03 3.49
CA HIS A 118 0.92 -8.48 4.26
C HIS A 118 1.06 -8.60 5.78
N GLY A 119 2.09 -9.28 6.29
CA GLY A 119 2.26 -9.52 7.73
C GLY A 119 1.31 -10.61 8.26
N THR A 120 1.17 -10.69 9.58
CA THR A 120 0.27 -11.66 10.23
C THR A 120 -0.99 -10.95 10.70
N PRO A 121 -2.17 -11.21 10.11
CA PRO A 121 -3.39 -10.46 10.40
C PRO A 121 -3.85 -10.64 11.85
N LEU A 122 -4.53 -9.61 12.38
CA LEU A 122 -5.21 -9.68 13.66
C LEU A 122 -6.63 -10.23 13.45
N VAL A 123 -6.87 -11.48 13.85
CA VAL A 123 -8.14 -12.17 13.60
C VAL A 123 -9.14 -11.92 14.73
N TYR A 124 -10.34 -11.44 14.38
CA TYR A 124 -11.45 -11.28 15.32
C TYR A 124 -12.26 -12.58 15.43
N PHE A 125 -12.62 -13.18 14.29
CA PHE A 125 -13.14 -14.54 14.23
C PHE A 125 -12.88 -15.16 12.86
N ASP A 126 -12.79 -16.49 12.81
CA ASP A 126 -12.66 -17.27 11.58
C ASP A 126 -13.32 -18.63 11.75
N ARG A 127 -14.45 -18.84 11.08
CA ARG A 127 -15.29 -20.04 11.21
C ARG A 127 -15.07 -21.07 10.11
N ALA A 128 -14.51 -20.62 8.99
CA ALA A 128 -14.29 -21.46 7.82
C ALA A 128 -12.80 -21.67 7.55
N GLU A 129 -11.93 -21.36 8.52
CA GLU A 129 -10.48 -21.44 8.39
C GLU A 129 -9.98 -20.67 7.15
N VAL A 130 -10.55 -19.47 6.93
CA VAL A 130 -10.20 -18.60 5.80
C VAL A 130 -8.83 -17.97 5.99
N VAL A 131 -8.51 -17.56 7.22
CA VAL A 131 -7.31 -16.77 7.53
C VAL A 131 -6.11 -17.69 7.73
N GLN A 132 -5.71 -18.35 6.65
CA GLN A 132 -4.55 -19.23 6.60
C GLN A 132 -3.47 -18.60 5.74
N ALA A 133 -2.22 -18.64 6.20
CA ALA A 133 -1.08 -18.18 5.42
C ALA A 133 -0.93 -19.06 4.17
N PRO A 134 -1.14 -18.54 2.95
CA PRO A 134 -0.94 -19.31 1.74
C PRO A 134 0.56 -19.53 1.51
N ALA A 135 0.89 -20.55 0.71
CA ALA A 135 2.24 -20.70 0.21
C ALA A 135 2.63 -19.50 -0.65
N PHE A 136 3.78 -18.92 -0.39
CA PHE A 136 4.32 -17.83 -1.20
C PHE A 136 4.97 -18.40 -2.47
N ASP A 137 4.54 -17.92 -3.63
CA ASP A 137 5.11 -18.32 -4.91
C ASP A 137 6.43 -17.57 -5.17
N GLU A 138 7.50 -18.11 -4.57
CA GLU A 138 8.85 -17.54 -4.67
C GLU A 138 9.33 -17.47 -6.12
N GLU A 139 9.01 -18.47 -6.95
CA GLU A 139 9.46 -18.51 -8.35
C GLU A 139 8.79 -17.40 -9.16
N ALA A 140 7.46 -17.25 -9.07
CA ALA A 140 6.75 -16.17 -9.74
C ALA A 140 7.21 -14.80 -9.25
N HIS A 141 7.47 -14.67 -7.95
CA HIS A 141 7.98 -13.43 -7.36
C HIS A 141 9.37 -13.05 -7.89
N GLN A 142 10.30 -14.00 -7.93
CA GLN A 142 11.64 -13.78 -8.48
C GLN A 142 11.62 -13.46 -9.98
N ILE A 143 10.76 -14.12 -10.76
CA ILE A 143 10.54 -13.78 -12.18
C ILE A 143 10.04 -12.34 -12.31
N SER A 144 9.07 -11.94 -11.48
CA SER A 144 8.52 -10.59 -11.47
C SER A 144 9.56 -9.51 -11.13
N LEU A 145 10.38 -9.77 -10.11
CA LEU A 145 11.47 -8.90 -9.68
C LEU A 145 12.51 -8.73 -10.81
N ARG A 146 12.96 -9.84 -11.39
CA ARG A 146 13.94 -9.85 -12.50
C ARG A 146 13.41 -9.11 -13.73
N ASN A 147 12.16 -9.35 -14.12
CA ASN A 147 11.54 -8.66 -15.25
C ASN A 147 11.45 -7.15 -15.00
N THR A 148 11.12 -6.74 -13.79
CA THR A 148 11.09 -5.31 -13.42
C THR A 148 12.47 -4.68 -13.52
N LEU A 149 13.53 -5.36 -13.06
CA LEU A 149 14.91 -4.86 -13.17
C LEU A 149 15.34 -4.71 -14.64
N LEU A 150 15.08 -5.72 -15.48
CA LEU A 150 15.42 -5.68 -16.91
C LEU A 150 14.69 -4.53 -17.63
N ASP A 151 13.42 -4.36 -17.31
CA ASP A 151 12.59 -3.30 -17.86
C ASP A 151 13.06 -1.90 -17.40
N LEU A 152 13.48 -1.75 -16.14
CA LEU A 152 14.14 -0.52 -15.65
C LEU A 152 15.46 -0.27 -16.39
N GLN A 153 16.34 -1.25 -16.51
CA GLN A 153 17.62 -1.14 -17.23
C GLN A 153 17.42 -0.74 -18.70
N ALA A 154 16.36 -1.24 -19.35
CA ALA A 154 16.04 -0.90 -20.73
C ALA A 154 15.46 0.52 -20.89
N ARG A 155 14.54 0.92 -19.99
CA ARG A 155 13.81 2.20 -20.10
C ARG A 155 14.59 3.38 -19.54
N PHE A 156 15.35 3.20 -18.46
CA PHE A 156 16.06 4.27 -17.78
C PHE A 156 16.93 5.14 -18.70
N PRO A 157 17.85 4.59 -19.54
CA PRO A 157 18.69 5.42 -20.40
C PRO A 157 17.92 6.21 -21.48
N LEU A 158 16.68 5.83 -21.79
CA LEU A 158 15.86 6.53 -22.79
C LEU A 158 15.16 7.77 -22.21
N PHE A 159 14.86 7.76 -20.91
CA PHE A 159 14.00 8.76 -20.29
C PHE A 159 14.69 9.61 -19.22
N VAL A 160 15.85 9.18 -18.71
CA VAL A 160 16.55 9.85 -17.59
C VAL A 160 16.85 11.33 -17.88
N ASP A 161 17.16 11.69 -19.13
CA ASP A 161 17.51 13.06 -19.52
C ASP A 161 16.30 14.00 -19.63
N PHE A 162 15.07 13.51 -19.44
CA PHE A 162 13.87 14.34 -19.62
C PHE A 162 13.78 15.46 -18.60
N ALA A 163 14.18 15.21 -17.36
CA ALA A 163 14.17 16.22 -16.30
C ALA A 163 15.16 17.36 -16.63
N GLU A 164 16.39 17.02 -17.01
CA GLU A 164 17.41 17.99 -17.41
C GLU A 164 16.98 18.79 -18.64
N LYS A 165 16.44 18.11 -19.65
CA LYS A 165 15.92 18.73 -20.87
C LYS A 165 14.89 19.82 -20.58
N GLU A 166 13.97 19.61 -19.63
CA GLU A 166 12.98 20.63 -19.27
C GLU A 166 13.57 21.76 -18.40
N LEU A 167 14.57 21.49 -17.55
CA LEU A 167 15.30 22.56 -16.85
C LEU A 167 16.01 23.50 -17.83
N LEU A 168 16.69 22.94 -18.83
CA LEU A 168 17.36 23.73 -19.88
C LEU A 168 16.39 24.58 -20.71
N ARG A 169 15.10 24.18 -20.76
CA ARG A 169 14.01 24.95 -21.40
C ARG A 169 13.40 26.01 -20.48
N GLY A 170 13.86 26.13 -19.24
CA GLY A 170 13.26 27.02 -18.24
C GLY A 170 11.91 26.54 -17.75
N ARG A 171 11.65 25.22 -17.76
CA ARG A 171 10.37 24.59 -17.35
C ARG A 171 10.55 23.72 -16.09
N PRO A 172 10.77 24.33 -14.92
CA PRO A 172 11.08 23.60 -13.69
C PRO A 172 9.94 22.72 -13.18
N MET A 173 8.68 23.05 -13.49
CA MET A 173 7.53 22.22 -13.11
C MET A 173 7.52 20.88 -13.86
N ASP A 174 7.72 20.93 -15.17
CA ASP A 174 7.81 19.72 -16.00
C ASP A 174 9.07 18.90 -15.63
N ALA A 175 10.18 19.59 -15.36
CA ALA A 175 11.40 18.94 -14.90
C ALA A 175 11.20 18.19 -13.58
N LEU A 176 10.52 18.79 -12.59
CA LEU A 176 10.24 18.13 -11.31
C LEU A 176 9.33 16.91 -11.48
N ALA A 177 8.33 16.99 -12.38
CA ALA A 177 7.47 15.87 -12.70
C ALA A 177 8.27 14.71 -13.32
N PHE A 178 9.13 14.99 -14.30
CA PHE A 178 10.00 13.99 -14.92
C PHE A 178 11.04 13.43 -13.94
N TYR A 179 11.62 14.26 -13.08
CA TYR A 179 12.55 13.83 -12.04
C TYR A 179 11.93 12.79 -11.10
N ASN A 180 10.71 13.07 -10.64
CA ASN A 180 9.97 12.11 -9.81
C ASN A 180 9.69 10.81 -10.56
N ALA A 181 9.33 10.91 -11.85
CA ALA A 181 8.95 9.76 -12.66
C ALA A 181 10.14 8.87 -13.05
N PHE A 182 11.28 9.46 -13.40
CA PHE A 182 12.40 8.77 -14.06
C PHE A 182 13.66 8.64 -13.19
N GLN A 183 13.75 9.32 -12.06
CA GLN A 183 14.86 9.16 -11.10
C GLN A 183 14.34 8.61 -9.77
N ILE A 184 13.46 9.35 -9.08
CA ILE A 184 13.05 8.99 -7.72
C ILE A 184 12.27 7.67 -7.67
N ARG A 185 11.29 7.46 -8.56
CA ARG A 185 10.53 6.20 -8.61
C ARG A 185 11.42 4.98 -8.90
N PRO A 186 12.26 4.97 -9.94
CA PRO A 186 13.23 3.89 -10.15
C PRO A 186 14.16 3.67 -8.96
N LEU A 187 14.71 4.74 -8.38
CA LEU A 187 15.60 4.66 -7.23
C LEU A 187 14.96 3.95 -6.05
N ILE A 188 13.71 4.30 -5.73
CA ILE A 188 12.93 3.64 -4.67
C ILE A 188 12.74 2.15 -4.97
N THR A 189 12.36 1.81 -6.20
CA THR A 189 12.20 0.41 -6.61
C THR A 189 13.50 -0.38 -6.45
N LEU A 190 14.62 0.17 -6.91
CA LEU A 190 15.94 -0.46 -6.81
C LEU A 190 16.39 -0.64 -5.35
N LEU A 191 16.22 0.38 -4.51
CA LEU A 191 16.54 0.28 -3.08
C LEU A 191 15.69 -0.79 -2.40
N ARG A 192 14.42 -0.95 -2.77
CA ARG A 192 13.61 -2.04 -2.24
C ARG A 192 14.04 -3.40 -2.77
N MET A 193 14.38 -3.53 -4.05
CA MET A 193 14.93 -4.80 -4.57
C MET A 193 16.15 -5.24 -3.76
N LYS A 194 16.98 -4.28 -3.33
CA LYS A 194 18.15 -4.53 -2.50
C LYS A 194 17.81 -4.93 -1.05
N TYR A 195 16.91 -4.20 -0.38
CA TYR A 195 16.70 -4.35 1.08
C TYR A 195 15.40 -5.05 1.50
N ASP A 196 14.35 -4.99 0.68
CA ASP A 196 13.05 -5.65 0.92
C ASP A 196 12.48 -6.21 -0.40
N PRO A 197 13.11 -7.26 -0.96
CA PRO A 197 12.76 -7.78 -2.28
C PRO A 197 11.33 -8.32 -2.32
N HIS A 198 10.74 -8.78 -1.22
CA HIS A 198 9.35 -9.20 -1.19
C HIS A 198 8.40 -8.04 -1.53
N ARG A 199 8.69 -6.82 -1.07
CA ARG A 199 7.82 -5.65 -1.28
C ARG A 199 8.44 -4.63 -2.24
N TYR A 200 9.20 -5.11 -3.23
CA TYR A 200 9.90 -4.24 -4.18
C TYR A 200 8.96 -3.28 -4.93
N SER A 201 7.70 -3.68 -5.12
CA SER A 201 6.66 -2.92 -5.82
C SER A 201 5.86 -1.94 -4.94
N PHE A 202 6.16 -1.84 -3.63
CA PHE A 202 5.33 -1.06 -2.69
C PHE A 202 5.55 0.46 -2.76
N GLY A 203 6.47 0.93 -3.61
CA GLY A 203 6.71 2.36 -3.82
C GLY A 203 7.23 3.06 -2.56
N GLN A 204 6.65 4.17 -2.14
CA GLN A 204 7.16 4.91 -0.96
C GLN A 204 6.67 4.36 0.40
N ARG A 205 5.79 3.36 0.41
CA ARG A 205 5.15 2.88 1.64
C ARG A 205 6.12 2.15 2.56
N TYR A 206 6.24 2.58 3.81
CA TYR A 206 7.05 1.90 4.83
C TYR A 206 8.59 1.95 4.63
N LEU A 207 9.13 2.84 3.81
CA LEU A 207 10.58 2.89 3.54
C LEU A 207 11.43 2.95 4.81
N TYR A 208 11.02 3.74 5.80
CA TYR A 208 11.73 3.87 7.10
C TYR A 208 11.84 2.57 7.91
N HIS A 209 11.01 1.55 7.62
CA HIS A 209 11.08 0.26 8.31
C HIS A 209 12.00 -0.74 7.63
N TYR A 210 12.33 -0.52 6.35
CA TYR A 210 12.94 -1.53 5.50
C TYR A 210 14.25 -1.09 4.85
N LEU A 211 14.50 0.22 4.75
CA LEU A 211 15.77 0.74 4.25
C LEU A 211 16.71 1.12 5.41
N PRO A 212 18.03 0.99 5.24
CA PRO A 212 19.00 1.52 6.20
C PRO A 212 18.87 3.03 6.37
N GLU A 213 19.09 3.54 7.58
CA GLU A 213 18.94 4.97 7.92
C GLU A 213 19.74 5.90 6.98
N GLY A 214 20.96 5.50 6.60
CA GLY A 214 21.79 6.28 5.68
C GLY A 214 21.19 6.41 4.27
N ASP A 215 20.59 5.33 3.76
CA ASP A 215 19.96 5.34 2.44
C ASP A 215 18.63 6.08 2.46
N VAL A 216 17.86 5.97 3.56
CA VAL A 216 16.67 6.79 3.79
C VAL A 216 17.04 8.27 3.79
N ALA A 217 18.03 8.69 4.58
CA ALA A 217 18.43 10.09 4.67
C ALA A 217 18.92 10.64 3.32
N ARG A 218 19.64 9.82 2.54
CA ARG A 218 20.06 10.19 1.18
C ARG A 218 18.86 10.34 0.25
N LEU A 219 17.93 9.39 0.27
CA LEU A 219 16.71 9.43 -0.55
C LEU A 219 15.78 10.60 -0.18
N GLU A 220 15.61 10.89 1.11
CA GLU A 220 14.85 12.05 1.58
C GLU A 220 15.45 13.35 1.04
N ARG A 221 16.78 13.52 1.17
CA ARG A 221 17.48 14.69 0.62
C ARG A 221 17.21 14.81 -0.88
N LEU A 222 17.28 13.73 -1.65
CA LEU A 222 17.01 13.77 -3.09
C LEU A 222 15.55 14.08 -3.43
N THR A 223 14.60 13.66 -2.58
CA THR A 223 13.16 13.82 -2.84
C THR A 223 12.67 15.25 -2.60
N PHE A 224 13.15 15.93 -1.56
CA PHE A 224 12.68 17.29 -1.22
C PHE A 224 13.43 18.38 -1.98
N VAL A 225 12.89 18.84 -3.10
CA VAL A 225 13.52 19.85 -3.98
C VAL A 225 13.01 21.26 -3.66
N GLY A 226 13.90 22.17 -3.28
CA GLY A 226 13.59 23.56 -2.93
C GLY A 226 13.79 24.57 -4.06
N SER A 227 14.56 24.24 -5.11
CA SER A 227 14.77 25.14 -6.26
C SER A 227 15.13 24.40 -7.55
N ALA A 228 15.07 25.12 -8.69
CA ALA A 228 15.52 24.59 -9.98
C ALA A 228 17.03 24.31 -10.03
N ALA A 229 17.84 25.14 -9.35
CA ALA A 229 19.28 24.93 -9.26
C ALA A 229 19.61 23.66 -8.45
N GLU A 230 18.92 23.49 -7.32
CA GLU A 230 19.04 22.27 -6.51
C GLU A 230 18.55 21.02 -7.27
N LEU A 231 17.46 21.14 -8.05
CA LEU A 231 16.97 20.04 -8.88
C LEU A 231 18.04 19.56 -9.87
N GLN A 232 18.82 20.48 -10.45
CA GLN A 232 19.89 20.13 -11.39
C GLN A 232 20.96 19.24 -10.73
N GLU A 233 21.41 19.59 -9.52
CA GLU A 233 22.38 18.80 -8.76
C GLU A 233 21.82 17.42 -8.40
N LYS A 234 20.55 17.38 -7.97
CA LYS A 234 19.87 16.14 -7.57
C LYS A 234 19.56 15.19 -8.71
N ILE A 235 19.35 15.70 -9.92
CA ILE A 235 19.22 14.88 -11.13
C ILE A 235 20.50 14.07 -11.33
N VAL A 236 21.67 14.72 -11.25
CA VAL A 236 22.96 14.04 -11.44
C VAL A 236 23.15 12.97 -10.37
N GLU A 237 22.98 13.33 -9.09
CA GLU A 237 23.21 12.39 -7.99
C GLU A 237 22.26 11.18 -8.04
N ALA A 238 20.96 11.41 -8.25
CA ALA A 238 19.98 10.32 -8.32
C ALA A 238 20.18 9.43 -9.55
N THR A 239 20.59 10.02 -10.69
CA THR A 239 20.89 9.26 -11.90
C THR A 239 22.06 8.31 -11.68
N GLU A 240 23.16 8.79 -11.10
CA GLU A 240 24.31 7.93 -10.82
C GLU A 240 23.97 6.84 -9.81
N TRP A 241 23.21 7.15 -8.76
CA TRP A 241 22.80 6.13 -7.79
C TRP A 241 21.90 5.05 -8.39
N CYS A 242 20.98 5.42 -9.30
CA CYS A 242 20.20 4.44 -10.06
C CYS A 242 21.10 3.52 -10.90
N LYS A 243 22.11 4.06 -11.58
CA LYS A 243 23.04 3.27 -12.39
C LYS A 243 23.84 2.30 -11.53
N GLU A 244 24.40 2.78 -10.41
CA GLU A 244 25.14 1.96 -9.44
C GLU A 244 24.28 0.79 -8.94
N LEU A 245 23.03 1.06 -8.53
CA LEU A 245 22.14 0.00 -8.05
C LEU A 245 21.70 -0.97 -9.16
N MET A 246 21.47 -0.49 -10.39
CA MET A 246 21.15 -1.36 -11.52
C MET A 246 22.32 -2.27 -11.90
N GLU A 247 23.56 -1.80 -11.76
CA GLU A 247 24.76 -2.61 -11.94
C GLU A 247 24.92 -3.61 -10.79
N GLU A 248 24.76 -3.17 -9.54
CA GLU A 248 24.82 -4.04 -8.35
C GLU A 248 23.80 -5.18 -8.41
N LEU A 249 22.54 -4.88 -8.77
CA LEU A 249 21.45 -5.86 -8.81
C LEU A 249 21.44 -6.69 -10.10
N GLY A 250 22.17 -6.26 -11.13
CA GLY A 250 22.27 -6.95 -12.43
C GLY A 250 23.36 -8.01 -12.51
N ASN A 251 24.33 -7.96 -11.58
CA ASN A 251 25.41 -8.94 -11.41
C ASN A 251 24.96 -10.11 -10.53
#